data_AF-A0A2E6G962-F1
#
_entry.id   AF-A0A2E6G962-F1
#
_cell.length_a   1.000
_cell.length_b   1.000
_cell.length_c   1.000
_cell.angle_alpha   90.00
_cell.angle_beta   90.00
_cell.angle_gamma   90.00
#
_symmetry.space_group_name_H-M   'P 1'
#
loop_
_entity.id
_entity.type
_entity.pdbx_description
1 polymer ?
#
loop_
_entity_poly.entity_id
_entity_poly.type
_entity_poly.pdbx_seq_one_letter_code
_entity_poly.pdbx_strand_id
1 'polypeptide(L)'
;SKLARVDISGKTKSVAANVSQIFVVIACAPPPKPNLIDRYIVAAEAEKIVVKLIANKMDLTNHKNLTYLEKVISKYTHVGYPIIRSSVKIPCGINLIKDHLRNETSLFVGQSGVGKSSLLNLIEPTANSPTRTLSIANEQGSHTTTASRLFRVSSGGNLIDSPGTHAFSLAHLDSRQLMQGFKDFHPFLGQCKFRDCIHDEQSGCALVEATKKNLVSATRLKNYHHIRDELKRT
;
A
#
# COMPACT_ATOMS: atom_id res chain seq x y z
N SER A 1 -14.59 9.32 -0.43
CA SER A 1 -13.92 8.26 0.34
C SER A 1 -13.43 8.83 1.67
N LYS A 2 -13.44 8.02 2.74
CA LYS A 2 -12.86 8.38 4.04
C LYS A 2 -11.91 7.26 4.46
N LEU A 3 -10.60 7.55 4.54
CA LEU A 3 -9.63 6.57 5.05
C LEU A 3 -9.40 6.80 6.53
N ALA A 4 -9.43 5.73 7.33
CA ALA A 4 -9.21 5.77 8.77
C ALA A 4 -8.01 4.89 9.20
N ARG A 5 -7.23 5.36 10.18
CA ARG A 5 -6.11 4.64 10.81
C ARG A 5 -6.46 4.31 12.25
N VAL A 6 -6.02 3.15 12.71
CA VAL A 6 -5.95 2.87 14.16
C VAL A 6 -4.67 3.49 14.69
N ASP A 7 -4.78 4.34 15.70
CA ASP A 7 -3.65 4.81 16.49
C ASP A 7 -3.13 3.69 17.43
N ILE A 8 -1.97 3.87 18.04
CA ILE A 8 -1.36 2.93 19.00
C ILE A 8 -2.29 2.66 20.21
N SER A 9 -3.23 3.58 20.45
CA SER A 9 -4.28 3.51 21.49
C SER A 9 -5.57 2.80 21.05
N GLY A 10 -5.63 2.19 19.86
CA GLY A 10 -6.82 1.49 19.36
C GLY A 10 -7.92 2.41 18.79
N LYS A 11 -7.76 3.74 18.84
CA LYS A 11 -8.76 4.70 18.33
C LYS A 11 -8.62 4.93 16.83
N THR A 12 -9.74 4.88 16.12
CA THR A 12 -9.85 5.21 14.70
C THR A 12 -9.79 6.72 14.49
N LYS A 13 -8.76 7.22 13.81
CA LYS A 13 -8.65 8.62 13.37
C LYS A 13 -8.80 8.70 11.85
N SER A 14 -9.57 9.68 11.37
CA SER A 14 -9.62 9.99 9.94
C SER A 14 -8.25 10.47 9.47
N VAL A 15 -7.70 9.80 8.46
CA VAL A 15 -6.35 10.06 7.90
C VAL A 15 -6.44 11.06 6.77
N ALA A 16 -7.49 10.94 5.98
CA ALA A 16 -7.76 11.77 4.82
C ALA A 16 -9.23 11.59 4.38
N ALA A 17 -9.87 12.69 4.02
CA ALA A 17 -11.15 12.71 3.32
C ALA A 17 -10.92 13.14 1.87
N ASN A 18 -11.78 12.69 0.95
CA ASN A 18 -11.74 13.02 -0.48
C ASN A 18 -10.47 12.56 -1.21
N VAL A 19 -9.91 11.40 -0.81
CA VAL A 19 -8.78 10.77 -1.51
C VAL A 19 -9.29 10.01 -2.73
N SER A 20 -8.86 10.39 -3.93
CA SER A 20 -9.23 9.72 -5.18
C SER A 20 -8.29 8.57 -5.53
N GLN A 21 -7.03 8.63 -5.07
CA GLN A 21 -6.05 7.56 -5.29
C GLN A 21 -5.05 7.39 -4.14
N ILE A 22 -4.52 6.17 -4.00
CA ILE A 22 -3.37 5.89 -3.13
C ILE A 22 -2.17 5.44 -3.96
N PHE A 23 -0.99 5.85 -3.52
CA PHE A 23 0.28 5.26 -3.96
C PHE A 23 0.89 4.45 -2.82
N VAL A 24 0.94 3.14 -3.01
CA VAL A 24 1.63 2.22 -2.11
C VAL A 24 3.11 2.21 -2.47
N VAL A 25 3.90 2.95 -1.69
CA VAL A 25 5.35 3.06 -1.88
C VAL A 25 6.05 1.89 -1.23
N ILE A 26 6.74 1.12 -2.06
CA ILE A 26 7.60 -0.01 -1.68
C ILE A 26 9.04 0.28 -2.12
N ALA A 27 10.01 -0.39 -1.53
CA ALA A 27 11.41 -0.25 -1.91
C ALA A 27 12.15 -1.57 -1.70
N CYS A 28 13.32 -1.74 -2.30
CA CYS A 28 14.15 -2.92 -2.05
C CYS A 28 14.80 -2.90 -0.65
N ALA A 29 14.95 -1.71 -0.05
CA ALA A 29 15.47 -1.52 1.31
C ALA A 29 14.69 -0.42 2.06
N PRO A 30 13.94 -0.75 3.12
CA PRO A 30 13.72 -2.09 3.67
C PRO A 30 12.91 -3.00 2.73
N PRO A 31 13.06 -4.34 2.81
CA PRO A 31 12.35 -5.26 1.92
C PRO A 31 10.83 -5.10 2.08
N PRO A 32 10.05 -5.18 0.98
CA PRO A 32 8.61 -5.00 1.05
C PRO A 32 7.95 -6.13 1.85
N LYS A 33 6.91 -5.79 2.60
CA LYS A 33 6.08 -6.75 3.33
C LYS A 33 4.76 -6.96 2.58
N PRO A 34 4.54 -8.09 1.88
CA PRO A 34 3.32 -8.33 1.10
C PRO A 34 2.03 -8.16 1.89
N ASN A 35 1.99 -8.63 3.15
CA ASN A 35 0.83 -8.44 4.02
C ASN A 35 0.48 -6.96 4.24
N LEU A 36 1.49 -6.09 4.37
CA LEU A 36 1.27 -4.67 4.55
C LEU A 36 0.75 -4.00 3.26
N ILE A 37 1.26 -4.43 2.10
CA ILE A 37 0.80 -3.96 0.79
C ILE A 37 -0.67 -4.36 0.61
N ASP A 38 -1.01 -5.62 0.85
CA ASP A 38 -2.39 -6.11 0.72
C ASP A 38 -3.36 -5.37 1.65
N ARG A 39 -2.95 -5.04 2.87
CA ARG A 39 -3.79 -4.21 3.78
C ARG A 39 -4.08 -2.83 3.21
N TYR A 40 -3.12 -2.17 2.57
CA TYR A 40 -3.36 -0.87 1.91
C TYR A 40 -4.30 -1.00 0.71
N ILE A 41 -4.10 -2.05 -0.08
CA ILE A 41 -4.92 -2.32 -1.26
C ILE A 41 -6.36 -2.60 -0.86
N VAL A 42 -6.58 -3.52 0.09
CA VAL A 42 -7.92 -3.88 0.58
C VAL A 42 -8.66 -2.67 1.13
N ALA A 43 -7.99 -1.83 1.94
CA ALA A 43 -8.60 -0.60 2.46
C ALA A 43 -9.03 0.36 1.35
N ALA A 44 -8.20 0.51 0.31
CA ALA A 44 -8.51 1.39 -0.81
C ALA A 44 -9.62 0.83 -1.70
N GLU A 45 -9.59 -0.47 -2.02
CA GLU A 45 -10.62 -1.14 -2.82
C GLU A 45 -12.00 -1.10 -2.13
N ALA A 46 -12.05 -1.28 -0.80
CA ALA A 46 -13.28 -1.16 -0.03
C ALA A 46 -13.91 0.24 -0.13
N GLU A 47 -13.07 1.27 -0.23
CA GLU A 47 -13.48 2.67 -0.39
C GLU A 47 -13.56 3.12 -1.86
N LYS A 48 -13.38 2.20 -2.83
CA LYS A 48 -13.33 2.46 -4.28
C LYS A 48 -12.29 3.52 -4.67
N ILE A 49 -11.16 3.54 -3.97
CA ILE A 49 -10.03 4.44 -4.22
C ILE A 49 -9.06 3.75 -5.19
N VAL A 50 -8.60 4.49 -6.20
CA VAL A 50 -7.67 3.95 -7.20
C VAL A 50 -6.32 3.62 -6.56
N VAL A 51 -5.84 2.39 -6.76
CA VAL A 51 -4.57 1.91 -6.22
C VAL A 51 -3.48 1.94 -7.29
N LYS A 52 -2.33 2.54 -6.96
CA LYS A 52 -1.07 2.44 -7.73
C LYS A 52 0.08 2.06 -6.80
N LEU A 53 1.09 1.36 -7.30
CA LEU A 53 2.29 1.07 -6.53
C LEU A 53 3.47 1.89 -7.07
N ILE A 54 4.35 2.31 -6.16
CA ILE A 54 5.63 2.93 -6.50
C ILE A 54 6.74 2.03 -5.99
N ALA A 55 7.53 1.46 -6.90
CA ALA A 55 8.75 0.74 -6.59
C ALA A 55 9.93 1.71 -6.54
N ASN A 56 10.25 2.20 -5.35
CA ASN A 56 11.27 3.19 -5.11
C ASN A 56 12.65 2.57 -4.83
N LYS A 57 13.69 3.42 -4.88
CA LYS A 57 15.10 3.07 -4.64
C LYS A 57 15.65 2.03 -5.62
N MET A 58 15.24 2.13 -6.88
CA MET A 58 15.73 1.25 -7.95
C MET A 58 17.22 1.46 -8.27
N ASP A 59 17.84 2.51 -7.72
CA ASP A 59 19.29 2.77 -7.79
C ASP A 59 20.16 1.82 -6.95
N LEU A 60 19.57 1.06 -6.02
CA LEU A 60 20.34 0.20 -5.12
C LEU A 60 20.85 -1.06 -5.85
N THR A 61 22.15 -1.32 -5.76
CA THR A 61 22.85 -2.41 -6.47
C THR A 61 22.72 -3.78 -5.81
N ASN A 62 21.90 -3.93 -4.76
CA ASN A 62 21.70 -5.23 -4.12
C ASN A 62 20.78 -6.13 -4.96
N HIS A 63 21.39 -6.98 -5.79
CA HIS A 63 20.69 -7.90 -6.68
C HIS A 63 19.69 -8.83 -5.98
N LYS A 64 20.00 -9.32 -4.78
CA LYS A 64 19.08 -10.20 -4.02
C LYS A 64 17.81 -9.45 -3.63
N ASN A 65 17.95 -8.22 -3.15
CA ASN A 65 16.81 -7.40 -2.74
C ASN A 65 16.00 -6.90 -3.95
N LEU A 66 16.65 -6.54 -5.06
CA LEU A 66 15.97 -6.21 -6.31
C LEU A 66 15.20 -7.41 -6.86
N THR A 67 15.79 -8.60 -6.87
CA THR A 67 15.13 -9.84 -7.31
C THR A 67 13.90 -10.13 -6.45
N TYR A 68 14.00 -9.97 -5.13
CA TYR A 68 12.86 -10.11 -4.23
C TYR A 68 11.77 -9.06 -4.51
N LEU A 69 12.16 -7.80 -4.71
CA LEU A 69 11.22 -6.72 -5.04
C LEU A 69 10.47 -7.01 -6.33
N GLU A 70 11.15 -7.44 -7.40
CA GLU A 70 10.52 -7.78 -8.68
C GLU A 70 9.56 -8.99 -8.54
N LYS A 71 9.91 -9.99 -7.73
CA LYS A 71 8.98 -11.10 -7.38
C LYS A 71 7.74 -10.64 -6.63
N VAL A 72 7.84 -9.56 -5.85
CA VAL A 72 6.68 -8.97 -5.16
C VAL A 72 5.86 -8.15 -6.15
N ILE A 73 6.50 -7.32 -6.97
CA ILE A 73 5.86 -6.51 -8.01
C ILE A 73 5.05 -7.37 -8.98
N SER A 74 5.62 -8.47 -9.47
CA SER A 74 4.96 -9.33 -10.48
C SER A 74 3.60 -9.85 -10.01
N LYS A 75 3.43 -10.13 -8.71
CA LYS A 75 2.16 -10.54 -8.12
C LYS A 75 1.09 -9.47 -8.28
N TYR A 76 1.44 -8.20 -8.07
CA TYR A 76 0.51 -7.08 -8.19
C TYR A 76 0.26 -6.67 -9.64
N THR A 77 1.28 -6.77 -10.50
CA THR A 77 1.15 -6.54 -11.94
C THR A 77 0.23 -7.58 -12.59
N HIS A 78 0.35 -8.86 -12.25
CA HIS A 78 -0.52 -9.93 -12.77
C HIS A 78 -2.00 -9.69 -12.43
N VAL A 79 -2.24 -9.12 -11.23
CA VAL A 79 -3.58 -8.75 -10.79
C VAL A 79 -4.06 -7.47 -11.50
N GLY A 80 -3.18 -6.71 -12.14
CA GLY A 80 -3.49 -5.53 -12.93
C GLY A 80 -3.38 -4.21 -12.17
N TYR A 81 -2.53 -4.12 -11.13
CA TYR A 81 -2.21 -2.84 -10.49
C TYR A 81 -1.07 -2.13 -11.23
N PRO A 82 -1.19 -0.83 -11.55
CA PRO A 82 -0.11 -0.06 -12.15
C PRO A 82 1.10 0.05 -11.21
N ILE A 83 2.31 -0.09 -11.78
CA ILE A 83 3.57 0.00 -11.05
C ILE A 83 4.44 1.09 -11.68
N ILE A 84 4.85 2.05 -10.87
CA ILE A 84 5.81 3.08 -11.26
C ILE A 84 7.15 2.76 -10.62
N ARG A 85 8.20 2.58 -11.42
CA ARG A 85 9.58 2.45 -10.92
C ARG A 85 10.17 3.83 -10.71
N SER A 86 10.77 4.07 -9.55
CA SER A 86 11.36 5.37 -9.21
C SER A 86 12.68 5.22 -8.45
N SER A 87 13.50 6.26 -8.56
CA SER A 87 14.66 6.46 -7.70
C SER A 87 14.79 7.93 -7.38
N VAL A 88 15.16 8.21 -6.13
CA VAL A 88 15.46 9.56 -5.66
C VAL A 88 16.91 9.95 -6.02
N LYS A 89 17.84 8.99 -5.95
CA LYS A 89 19.27 9.23 -6.24
C LYS A 89 19.55 9.35 -7.73
N ILE A 90 18.86 8.55 -8.53
CA ILE A 90 18.88 8.62 -9.99
C ILE A 90 17.47 9.01 -10.40
N PRO A 91 17.14 10.32 -10.46
CA PRO A 91 15.77 10.78 -10.64
C PRO A 91 15.11 10.11 -11.85
N CYS A 92 14.20 9.18 -11.57
CA CYS A 92 13.42 8.47 -12.58
C CYS A 92 12.00 8.23 -12.07
N GLY A 93 11.05 8.14 -12.99
CA GLY A 93 9.63 7.94 -12.66
C GLY A 93 8.93 9.17 -12.04
N ILE A 94 9.65 10.23 -11.67
CA ILE A 94 9.08 11.42 -11.02
C ILE A 94 8.06 12.13 -11.93
N ASN A 95 8.36 12.28 -13.22
CA ASN A 95 7.42 12.91 -14.16
C ASN A 95 6.12 12.11 -14.29
N LEU A 96 6.22 10.78 -14.39
CA LEU A 96 5.05 9.91 -14.43
C LEU A 96 4.23 9.99 -13.13
N ILE A 97 4.90 10.08 -11.97
CA ILE A 97 4.20 10.32 -10.70
C ILE A 97 3.47 11.67 -10.76
N LYS A 98 4.15 12.75 -11.15
CA LYS A 98 3.54 14.09 -11.27
C LYS A 98 2.33 14.10 -12.20
N ASP A 99 2.40 13.40 -13.32
CA ASP A 99 1.30 13.28 -14.27
C ASP A 99 0.09 12.57 -13.65
N HIS A 100 0.31 11.50 -12.89
CA HIS A 100 -0.77 10.85 -12.16
C HIS A 100 -1.32 11.69 -11.00
N LEU A 101 -0.56 12.63 -10.44
CA LEU A 101 -1.02 13.50 -9.35
C LEU A 101 -1.92 14.64 -9.84
N ARG A 102 -1.83 15.03 -11.12
CA ARG A 102 -2.54 16.20 -11.64
C ARG A 102 -4.04 16.08 -11.42
N ASN A 103 -4.64 17.13 -10.85
CA ASN A 103 -6.09 17.24 -10.58
C ASN A 103 -6.65 16.16 -9.64
N GLU A 104 -5.80 15.42 -8.95
CA GLU A 104 -6.21 14.33 -8.08
C GLU A 104 -5.81 14.61 -6.62
N THR A 105 -6.51 13.98 -5.66
CA THR A 105 -6.10 13.99 -4.26
C THR A 105 -5.50 12.64 -3.90
N SER A 106 -4.18 12.62 -3.78
CA SER A 106 -3.39 11.40 -3.66
C SER A 106 -2.84 11.22 -2.26
N LEU A 107 -2.71 9.97 -1.83
CA LEU A 107 -2.16 9.63 -0.53
C LEU A 107 -0.96 8.69 -0.67
N PHE A 108 0.19 9.07 -0.11
CA PHE A 108 1.34 8.19 -0.01
C PHE A 108 1.25 7.32 1.23
N VAL A 109 1.31 6.01 1.02
CA VAL A 109 1.34 4.98 2.07
C VAL A 109 2.51 4.03 1.85
N GLY A 110 2.95 3.35 2.90
CA GLY A 110 4.07 2.42 2.82
C GLY A 110 4.88 2.41 4.10
N GLN A 111 5.70 1.37 4.28
CA GLN A 111 6.52 1.19 5.48
C GLN A 111 7.51 2.35 5.69
N SER A 112 7.97 2.54 6.93
CA SER A 112 9.00 3.53 7.24
C SER A 112 10.28 3.22 6.46
N GLY A 113 10.97 4.27 5.99
CA GLY A 113 12.23 4.15 5.28
C GLY A 113 12.14 3.80 3.78
N VAL A 114 10.96 3.60 3.18
CA VAL A 114 10.84 3.39 1.71
C VAL A 114 11.11 4.65 0.87
N GLY A 115 11.15 5.83 1.49
CA GLY A 115 11.46 7.09 0.82
C GLY A 115 10.25 7.96 0.44
N LYS A 116 9.09 7.83 1.12
CA LYS A 116 7.90 8.67 0.88
C LYS A 116 8.21 10.17 0.96
N SER A 117 8.79 10.63 2.07
CA SER A 117 9.13 12.05 2.26
C SER A 117 10.21 12.54 1.29
N SER A 118 11.14 11.67 0.90
CA SER A 118 12.13 11.99 -0.14
C SER A 118 11.50 12.13 -1.53
N LEU A 119 10.54 11.27 -1.88
CA LEU A 119 9.76 11.41 -3.10
C LEU A 119 8.91 12.68 -3.08
N LEU A 120 8.26 12.98 -1.95
CA LEU A 120 7.49 14.21 -1.77
C LEU A 120 8.36 15.45 -2.05
N ASN A 121 9.57 15.54 -1.47
CA ASN A 121 10.46 16.68 -1.69
C ASN A 121 10.99 16.77 -3.13
N LEU A 122 11.08 15.66 -3.88
CA LEU A 122 11.41 15.71 -5.31
C LEU A 122 10.22 16.17 -6.17
N ILE A 123 9.02 15.77 -5.78
CA ILE A 123 7.79 16.15 -6.48
C ILE A 123 7.52 17.64 -6.25
N GLU A 124 7.57 18.06 -4.99
CA GLU A 124 7.32 19.42 -4.53
C GLU A 124 8.47 19.87 -3.61
N PRO A 125 9.52 20.52 -4.16
CA PRO A 125 10.66 21.00 -3.38
C PRO A 125 10.28 21.95 -2.25
N THR A 126 9.19 22.71 -2.42
CA THR A 126 8.71 23.66 -1.39
C THR A 126 8.06 22.97 -0.18
N ALA A 127 7.75 21.66 -0.28
CA ALA A 127 7.12 20.90 0.80
C ALA A 127 8.02 20.80 2.06
N ASN A 128 9.34 20.89 1.90
CA ASN A 128 10.34 20.84 2.98
C ASN A 128 10.06 19.75 4.03
N SER A 129 9.58 18.58 3.58
CA SER A 129 9.23 17.50 4.49
C SER A 129 10.50 16.93 5.12
N PRO A 130 10.55 16.72 6.45
CA PRO A 130 11.72 16.16 7.10
C PRO A 130 12.05 14.79 6.51
N THR A 131 13.28 14.62 6.05
CA THR A 131 13.81 13.33 5.59
C THR A 131 14.80 12.79 6.62
N ARG A 132 14.88 11.47 6.75
CA ARG A 132 15.72 10.82 7.78
C ARG A 132 17.23 11.11 7.64
N THR A 133 17.67 11.57 6.47
CA THR A 133 19.06 12.00 6.23
C THR A 133 19.34 13.39 6.82
N LEU A 134 18.34 14.28 6.83
CA LEU A 134 18.45 15.62 7.43
C LEU A 134 18.22 15.62 8.94
N SER A 135 17.60 14.57 9.50
CA SER A 135 17.33 14.46 10.94
C SER A 135 18.55 14.10 11.81
N ILE A 136 19.76 14.02 11.24
CA ILE A 136 21.00 13.74 11.99
C ILE A 136 21.58 15.03 12.61
N ALA A 137 21.15 16.21 12.17
CA ALA A 137 21.73 17.49 12.61
C ALA A 137 21.07 18.12 13.87
N ASN A 138 19.99 17.56 14.41
CA ASN A 138 19.36 18.07 15.64
C ASN A 138 19.24 16.96 16.68
N GLU A 139 20.30 16.77 17.46
CA GLU A 139 20.28 16.05 18.75
C GLU A 139 19.50 16.86 19.80
N GLN A 140 18.19 17.00 19.62
CA GLN A 140 17.23 17.29 20.69
C GLN A 140 15.81 17.12 20.15
N GLY A 141 15.13 16.08 20.64
CA GLY A 141 13.67 15.94 20.50
C GLY A 141 13.22 15.07 19.31
N SER A 142 12.95 13.81 19.61
CA SER A 142 12.19 12.87 18.80
C SER A 142 10.83 13.44 18.39
N HIS A 143 10.69 13.92 17.15
CA HIS A 143 9.39 14.16 16.52
C HIS A 143 9.37 13.60 15.09
N THR A 144 9.15 12.30 15.03
CA THR A 144 8.73 11.58 13.82
C THR A 144 7.34 12.10 13.40
N THR A 145 7.11 12.43 12.13
CA THR A 145 5.88 13.03 11.58
C THR A 145 4.61 12.33 12.10
N THR A 146 3.91 12.92 13.09
CA THR A 146 2.75 12.30 13.79
C THR A 146 1.40 12.62 13.16
N ALA A 147 1.30 13.63 12.31
CA ALA A 147 0.07 14.03 11.63
C ALA A 147 0.20 13.90 10.11
N SER A 148 -0.87 13.43 9.45
CA SER A 148 -0.99 13.50 7.99
C SER A 148 -0.94 14.97 7.55
N ARG A 149 -0.13 15.29 6.55
CA ARG A 149 -0.03 16.67 6.00
C ARG A 149 -0.47 16.68 4.54
N LEU A 150 -1.27 17.66 4.17
CA LEU A 150 -1.69 17.90 2.79
C LEU A 150 -0.77 18.95 2.15
N PHE A 151 -0.24 18.62 0.98
CA PHE A 151 0.60 19.47 0.16
C PHE A 151 -0.11 19.72 -1.17
N ARG A 152 -0.12 20.97 -1.63
CA ARG A 152 -0.53 21.30 -3.01
C ARG A 152 0.67 21.08 -3.91
N VAL A 153 0.50 20.31 -4.96
CA VAL A 153 1.58 20.02 -5.90
C VAL A 153 1.58 21.10 -6.98
N SER A 154 2.74 21.69 -7.26
CA SER A 154 2.92 22.73 -8.28
C SER A 154 2.48 22.29 -9.68
N SER A 155 2.63 21.01 -10.01
CA SER A 155 2.12 20.42 -11.26
C SER A 155 0.60 20.21 -11.29
N GLY A 156 -0.11 20.54 -10.21
CA GLY A 156 -1.55 20.35 -10.03
C GLY A 156 -1.88 19.14 -9.14
N GLY A 157 -3.01 19.24 -8.43
CA GLY A 157 -3.49 18.22 -7.48
C GLY A 157 -2.99 18.40 -6.04
N ASN A 158 -3.38 17.47 -5.18
CA ASN A 158 -3.04 17.43 -3.76
C ASN A 158 -2.34 16.12 -3.43
N LEU A 159 -1.32 16.18 -2.57
CA LEU A 159 -0.60 15.03 -2.05
C LEU A 159 -0.63 15.03 -0.53
N ILE A 160 -1.12 13.95 0.05
CA ILE A 160 -1.15 13.73 1.49
C ILE A 160 0.00 12.79 1.85
N ASP A 161 0.93 13.23 2.70
CA ASP A 161 1.93 12.36 3.30
C ASP A 161 1.41 11.81 4.62
N SER A 162 1.62 10.52 4.83
CA SER A 162 1.15 9.81 6.01
C SER A 162 2.32 9.16 6.75
N PRO A 163 2.33 9.18 8.10
CA PRO A 163 3.35 8.50 8.90
C PRO A 163 3.54 7.05 8.45
N GLY A 164 4.80 6.59 8.30
CA GLY A 164 5.13 5.31 7.68
C GLY A 164 4.92 4.06 8.53
N THR A 165 4.37 4.17 9.74
CA THR A 165 4.36 3.10 10.74
C THR A 165 3.02 2.37 10.89
N HIS A 166 1.90 2.95 10.44
CA HIS A 166 0.57 2.36 10.66
C HIS A 166 -0.16 2.12 9.34
N ALA A 167 -0.54 0.87 9.09
CA ALA A 167 -1.53 0.56 8.05
C ALA A 167 -2.90 1.11 8.44
N PHE A 168 -3.80 1.22 7.45
CA PHE A 168 -5.19 1.55 7.72
C PHE A 168 -5.82 0.52 8.66
N SER A 169 -6.79 0.99 9.44
CA SER A 169 -7.68 0.07 10.15
C SER A 169 -8.49 -0.69 9.13
N LEU A 170 -8.54 -2.01 9.26
CA LEU A 170 -9.50 -2.83 8.53
C LEU A 170 -10.67 -3.26 9.42
N ALA A 171 -10.71 -2.83 10.69
CA ALA A 171 -11.71 -3.25 11.68
C ALA A 171 -13.15 -2.90 11.31
N HIS A 172 -13.34 -1.97 10.38
CA HIS A 172 -14.66 -1.58 9.87
C HIS A 172 -15.15 -2.46 8.71
N LEU A 173 -14.31 -3.37 8.20
CA LEU A 173 -14.66 -4.25 7.10
C LEU A 173 -15.26 -5.55 7.60
N ASP A 174 -16.39 -5.95 7.03
CA ASP A 174 -16.91 -7.30 7.18
C ASP A 174 -16.14 -8.31 6.32
N SER A 175 -16.43 -9.61 6.50
CA SER A 175 -15.80 -10.70 5.75
C SER A 175 -15.99 -10.56 4.22
N ARG A 176 -17.16 -10.08 3.78
CA ARG A 176 -17.48 -9.90 2.37
C ARG A 176 -16.70 -8.75 1.77
N GLN A 177 -16.61 -7.61 2.47
CA GLN A 177 -15.82 -6.45 2.06
C GLN A 177 -14.33 -6.79 2.02
N LEU A 178 -13.84 -7.57 2.99
CA LEU A 178 -12.47 -8.08 2.97
C LEU A 178 -12.21 -8.91 1.71
N MET A 179 -13.08 -9.89 1.40
CA MET A 179 -12.95 -10.69 0.17
C MET A 179 -13.01 -9.84 -1.09
N GLN A 180 -13.92 -8.86 -1.14
CA GLN A 180 -14.04 -7.93 -2.27
C GLN A 180 -12.80 -7.04 -2.44
N GLY A 181 -12.05 -6.74 -1.37
CA GLY A 181 -10.77 -6.03 -1.45
C GLY A 181 -9.66 -6.82 -2.17
N PHE A 182 -9.86 -8.11 -2.43
CA PHE A 182 -8.98 -8.93 -3.27
C PHE A 182 -9.59 -9.11 -4.67
N LYS A 183 -9.33 -8.16 -5.58
CA LYS A 183 -9.91 -8.19 -6.93
C LYS A 183 -9.59 -9.45 -7.74
N ASP A 184 -8.43 -10.07 -7.51
CA ASP A 184 -8.02 -11.34 -8.11
C ASP A 184 -8.83 -12.54 -7.61
N PHE A 185 -9.62 -12.39 -6.54
CA PHE A 185 -10.49 -13.44 -6.04
C PHE A 185 -11.85 -13.42 -6.75
N HIS A 186 -12.28 -12.27 -7.26
CA HIS A 186 -13.64 -12.07 -7.82
C HIS A 186 -14.04 -13.14 -8.84
N PRO A 187 -13.17 -13.58 -9.78
CA PRO A 187 -13.53 -14.62 -10.74
C PRO A 187 -13.82 -16.00 -10.13
N PHE A 188 -13.51 -16.22 -8.85
CA PHE A 188 -13.63 -17.51 -8.16
C PHE A 188 -14.65 -17.48 -7.01
N LEU A 189 -15.14 -16.29 -6.62
CA LEU A 189 -16.13 -16.15 -5.56
C LEU A 189 -17.45 -16.82 -5.99
N GLY A 190 -18.06 -17.58 -5.07
CA GLY A 190 -19.29 -18.33 -5.34
C GLY A 190 -19.12 -19.63 -6.13
N GLN A 191 -17.89 -19.98 -6.54
CA GLN A 191 -17.60 -21.24 -7.24
C GLN A 191 -17.09 -22.35 -6.30
N CYS A 192 -17.06 -22.10 -4.99
CA CYS A 192 -16.74 -23.13 -4.01
C CYS A 192 -17.84 -24.19 -3.95
N LYS A 193 -17.45 -25.41 -3.59
CA LYS A 193 -18.38 -26.52 -3.33
C LYS A 193 -19.40 -26.19 -2.22
N PHE A 194 -18.97 -25.45 -1.21
CA PHE A 194 -19.79 -25.05 -0.06
C PHE A 194 -20.13 -23.56 -0.12
N ARG A 195 -21.37 -23.20 0.27
CA ARG A 195 -21.87 -21.81 0.24
C ARG A 195 -21.23 -20.93 1.32
N ASP A 196 -20.91 -21.53 2.47
CA ASP A 196 -20.29 -20.92 3.65
C ASP A 196 -18.77 -21.16 3.70
N CYS A 197 -18.15 -21.38 2.53
CA CYS A 197 -16.72 -21.64 2.43
C CYS A 197 -15.92 -20.47 3.03
N ILE A 198 -15.08 -20.78 4.01
CA ILE A 198 -14.16 -19.82 4.63
C ILE A 198 -12.86 -19.63 3.83
N HIS A 199 -12.77 -20.29 2.68
CA HIS A 199 -11.66 -20.31 1.74
C HIS A 199 -10.33 -20.88 2.25
N ASP A 200 -10.38 -21.65 3.33
CA ASP A 200 -9.23 -22.38 3.88
C ASP A 200 -8.94 -23.67 3.08
N GLU A 201 -7.96 -24.49 3.51
CA GLU A 201 -7.54 -25.76 2.89
C GLU A 201 -8.63 -26.87 2.83
N GLN A 202 -9.90 -26.50 2.95
CA GLN A 202 -11.05 -27.38 2.79
C GLN A 202 -11.18 -27.91 1.35
N SER A 203 -11.67 -29.14 1.23
CA SER A 203 -11.95 -29.74 -0.08
C SER A 203 -13.00 -28.93 -0.86
N GLY A 204 -12.72 -28.63 -2.14
CA GLY A 204 -13.65 -27.93 -3.02
C GLY A 204 -13.68 -26.41 -2.88
N CYS A 205 -12.66 -25.78 -2.26
CA CYS A 205 -12.49 -24.33 -2.30
C CYS A 205 -11.93 -23.87 -3.66
N ALA A 206 -12.68 -23.05 -4.40
CA ALA A 206 -12.26 -22.55 -5.70
C ALA A 206 -10.99 -21.66 -5.62
N LEU A 207 -10.82 -20.89 -4.54
CA LEU A 207 -9.61 -20.07 -4.34
C LEU A 207 -8.37 -20.91 -4.08
N VAL A 208 -8.48 -22.00 -3.32
CA VAL A 208 -7.36 -22.93 -3.09
C VAL A 208 -7.00 -23.67 -4.38
N GLU A 209 -7.98 -24.07 -5.19
CA GLU A 209 -7.70 -24.64 -6.51
C GLU A 209 -7.07 -23.62 -7.47
N ALA A 210 -7.50 -22.36 -7.40
CA ALA A 210 -6.91 -21.27 -8.18
C ALA A 210 -5.45 -20.99 -7.78
N THR A 211 -5.08 -21.12 -6.51
CA THR A 211 -3.67 -20.99 -6.09
C THR A 211 -2.82 -22.15 -6.58
N LYS A 212 -3.32 -23.40 -6.56
CA LYS A 212 -2.64 -24.57 -7.15
C LYS A 212 -2.37 -24.40 -8.65
N LYS A 213 -3.28 -23.71 -9.35
CA LYS A 213 -3.16 -23.39 -10.79
C LYS A 213 -2.38 -22.10 -11.09
N ASN A 214 -1.80 -21.44 -10.07
CA ASN A 214 -1.12 -20.14 -10.18
C ASN A 214 -1.99 -18.99 -10.73
N LEU A 215 -3.32 -19.13 -10.71
CA LEU A 215 -4.26 -18.08 -11.11
C LEU A 215 -4.41 -17.02 -10.00
N VAL A 216 -4.28 -17.45 -8.74
CA VAL A 216 -4.24 -16.59 -7.56
C VAL A 216 -2.91 -16.81 -6.85
N SER A 217 -2.27 -15.74 -6.37
CA SER A 217 -1.03 -15.89 -5.62
C SER A 217 -1.29 -16.56 -4.26
N ALA A 218 -0.58 -17.65 -3.95
CA ALA A 218 -0.62 -18.28 -2.63
C ALA A 218 -0.27 -17.29 -1.49
N THR A 219 0.60 -16.30 -1.76
CA THR A 219 0.90 -15.23 -0.79
C THR A 219 -0.32 -14.36 -0.52
N ARG A 220 -1.12 -14.03 -1.54
CA ARG A 220 -2.33 -13.21 -1.42
C ARG A 220 -3.39 -13.95 -0.59
N LEU A 221 -3.63 -15.24 -0.88
CA LEU A 221 -4.57 -16.06 -0.11
C LEU A 221 -4.13 -16.20 1.36
N LYS A 222 -2.84 -16.42 1.62
CA LYS A 222 -2.29 -16.43 2.98
C LYS A 222 -2.51 -15.09 3.71
N ASN A 223 -2.28 -13.96 3.05
CA ASN A 223 -2.51 -12.65 3.64
C ASN A 223 -3.99 -12.39 3.91
N TYR A 224 -4.89 -12.84 3.02
CA TYR A 224 -6.33 -12.81 3.27
C TYR A 224 -6.70 -13.55 4.56
N HIS A 225 -6.22 -14.79 4.75
CA HIS A 225 -6.47 -15.53 5.99
C HIS A 225 -5.93 -14.80 7.22
N HIS A 226 -4.71 -14.28 7.11
CA HIS A 226 -4.09 -13.54 8.21
C HIS A 226 -4.90 -12.30 8.62
N ILE A 227 -5.36 -11.49 7.64
CA ILE A 227 -6.20 -10.32 7.91
C ILE A 227 -7.56 -10.73 8.46
N ARG A 228 -8.20 -11.75 7.87
CA ARG A 228 -9.49 -12.28 8.35
C ARG A 228 -9.42 -12.72 9.80
N ASP A 229 -8.36 -13.43 10.18
CA ASP A 229 -8.20 -13.95 11.53
C ASP A 229 -7.85 -12.84 12.54
N GLU A 230 -7.18 -11.77 12.11
CA GLU A 230 -6.99 -10.54 12.89
C GLU A 230 -8.33 -9.85 13.19
N LEU A 231 -9.20 -9.73 12.17
CA LEU A 231 -10.52 -9.10 12.31
C LEU A 231 -11.47 -9.88 13.23
N LYS A 232 -11.35 -11.22 13.29
CA LYS A 232 -12.15 -12.04 14.22
C LYS A 232 -11.77 -11.85 15.69
N ARG A 233 -10.57 -11.34 15.98
CA ARG A 233 -10.03 -11.16 17.34
C ARG A 233 -10.30 -9.77 17.90
N THR A 234 -10.83 -8.86 17.08
CA THR A 234 -11.11 -7.47 17.42
C THR A 234 -12.61 -7.29 17.65
#